data_AF-A0A5B9E2D2-F1
#
_entry.id   AF-A0A5B9E2D2-F1
#
_cell.length_a   1.000
_cell.length_b   1.000
_cell.length_c   1.000
_cell.angle_alpha   90.00
_cell.angle_beta   90.00
_cell.angle_gamma   90.00
#
_symmetry.space_group_name_H-M   'P 1'
#
loop_
_entity.id
_entity.type
_entity.pdbx_description
1 polymer ?
#
loop_
_entity_poly.entity_id
_entity_poly.type
_entity_poly.pdbx_seq_one_letter_code
_entity_poly.pdbx_strand_id
1 'polypeptide(L)'
;MRQPVHSLRTALARAAADPASGNQLPRESLTRFALTLAKPVTMALNLRVPAWIGPDAGVRLNGKALAVFASPGSYLTLRREWHDGDRIELELPMTLISETLPGDDSLRAVRYGPLVLAARLSSKGITHDMQYAEMWAAPKPEPTPQAAPQIAGNAPDKLDWIVPAKMPLAFTARTRHGEVPVVPLNQIRGERYAVYWQAEPAAASGA
;
A
#
# COMPACT_ATOMS: atom_id res chain seq x y z
N MET A 1 14.39 -38.33 -43.69
CA MET A 1 15.06 -37.05 -43.40
C MET A 1 14.19 -36.23 -42.47
N ARG A 2 14.54 -36.15 -41.18
CA ARG A 2 13.87 -35.28 -40.20
C ARG A 2 14.79 -34.10 -39.93
N GLN A 3 14.31 -32.87 -40.13
CA GLN A 3 15.06 -31.67 -39.76
C GLN A 3 15.09 -31.51 -38.23
N PRO A 4 16.21 -31.05 -37.64
CA PRO A 4 16.28 -30.77 -36.22
C PRO A 4 15.64 -29.41 -35.90
N VAL A 5 14.64 -29.45 -35.03
CA VAL A 5 14.01 -28.26 -34.44
C VAL A 5 15.06 -27.53 -33.60
N HIS A 6 15.54 -26.39 -34.09
CA HIS A 6 16.38 -25.50 -33.31
C HIS A 6 15.56 -24.98 -32.12
N SER A 7 16.05 -25.23 -30.91
CA SER A 7 15.48 -24.69 -29.68
C SER A 7 15.58 -23.16 -29.70
N LEU A 8 14.45 -22.49 -29.94
CA LEU A 8 14.26 -21.08 -29.61
C LEU A 8 14.29 -20.93 -28.09
N ARG A 9 15.49 -20.81 -27.51
CA ARG A 9 15.66 -20.25 -26.18
C ARG A 9 15.35 -18.76 -26.27
N THR A 10 14.10 -18.40 -26.07
CA THR A 10 13.69 -17.02 -25.78
C THR A 10 14.52 -16.53 -24.60
N ALA A 11 15.38 -15.54 -24.83
CA ALA A 11 16.10 -14.86 -23.77
C ALA A 11 15.08 -14.12 -22.90
N LEU A 12 14.63 -14.76 -21.82
CA LEU A 12 13.83 -14.08 -20.81
C LEU A 12 14.72 -13.06 -20.11
N ALA A 13 14.46 -11.78 -20.36
CA ALA A 13 14.94 -10.72 -19.49
C ALA A 13 14.31 -10.92 -18.11
N ARG A 14 15.14 -11.12 -17.09
CA ARG A 14 14.67 -11.14 -15.70
C ARG A 14 14.98 -9.77 -15.10
N ALA A 15 13.94 -8.98 -14.85
CA ALA A 15 14.05 -7.89 -13.89
C ALA A 15 13.99 -8.52 -12.50
N ALA A 16 15.10 -8.45 -11.77
CA ALA A 16 15.13 -8.84 -10.36
C ALA A 16 15.37 -7.58 -9.53
N ALA A 17 14.78 -7.53 -8.34
CA ALA A 17 15.23 -6.57 -7.34
C ALA A 17 16.73 -6.76 -7.14
N ASP A 18 17.49 -5.66 -7.09
CA ASP A 18 18.94 -5.73 -6.88
C ASP A 18 19.20 -6.47 -5.55
N PRO A 19 19.92 -7.61 -5.55
CA PRO A 19 20.15 -8.39 -4.34
C PRO A 19 20.95 -7.64 -3.28
N ALA A 20 21.69 -6.58 -3.64
CA ALA A 20 22.39 -5.70 -2.71
C ALA A 20 21.51 -4.54 -2.18
N SER A 21 20.39 -4.24 -2.84
CA SER A 21 19.41 -3.23 -2.40
C SER A 21 17.99 -3.79 -2.53
N GLY A 22 17.61 -4.65 -1.57
CA GLY A 22 16.28 -5.25 -1.55
C GLY A 22 15.19 -4.19 -1.64
N ASN A 23 14.16 -4.44 -2.46
CA ASN A 23 12.98 -3.59 -2.49
C ASN A 23 12.27 -3.68 -1.13
N GLN A 24 12.19 -2.55 -0.41
CA GLN A 24 11.56 -2.48 0.90
C GLN A 24 10.23 -1.74 0.90
N LEU A 25 9.65 -1.43 -0.27
CA LEU A 25 8.28 -0.93 -0.36
C LEU A 25 7.37 -1.94 0.38
N PRO A 26 6.53 -1.51 1.33
CA PRO A 26 6.08 -0.13 1.60
C PRO A 26 6.82 0.65 2.71
N ARG A 27 7.89 0.11 3.31
CA ARG A 27 8.67 0.80 4.36
C ARG A 27 9.52 1.94 3.81
N GLU A 28 10.01 1.79 2.60
CA GLU A 28 10.79 2.79 1.86
C GLU A 28 10.06 3.13 0.56
N SER A 29 10.14 4.38 0.12
CA SER A 29 9.53 4.84 -1.14
C SER A 29 10.31 4.40 -2.38
N LEU A 30 11.58 4.03 -2.23
CA LEU A 30 12.46 3.74 -3.35
C LEU A 30 12.45 2.26 -3.73
N THR A 31 12.07 1.98 -4.97
CA THR A 31 12.17 0.65 -5.58
C THR A 31 13.31 0.64 -6.59
N ARG A 32 14.20 -0.35 -6.51
CA ARG A 32 15.36 -0.51 -7.41
C ARG A 32 15.34 -1.90 -8.06
N PHE A 33 15.57 -1.95 -9.36
CA PHE A 33 15.79 -3.22 -10.05
C PHE A 33 16.83 -3.07 -11.15
N ALA A 34 17.61 -4.12 -11.32
CA ALA A 34 18.60 -4.25 -12.37
C ALA A 34 18.16 -5.34 -13.35
N LEU A 35 18.48 -5.13 -14.62
CA LEU A 35 18.29 -6.15 -15.64
C LEU A 35 19.48 -7.08 -15.68
N THR A 36 19.23 -8.38 -15.65
CA THR A 36 20.23 -9.40 -15.96
C THR A 36 19.94 -9.98 -17.34
N LEU A 37 20.87 -9.79 -18.27
CA LEU A 37 20.72 -10.09 -19.69
C LEU A 37 21.96 -10.80 -20.23
N ALA A 38 21.77 -11.87 -21.01
CA ALA A 38 22.89 -12.56 -21.67
C ALA A 38 23.44 -11.80 -22.89
N LYS A 39 22.63 -10.91 -23.48
CA LYS A 39 22.96 -10.06 -24.62
C LYS A 39 22.00 -8.86 -24.66
N PRO A 40 22.35 -7.76 -25.34
CA PRO A 40 21.45 -6.63 -25.50
C PRO A 40 20.11 -7.05 -26.12
N VAL A 41 19.01 -6.44 -25.65
CA VAL A 41 17.65 -6.73 -26.14
C VAL A 41 16.83 -5.45 -26.26
N THR A 42 16.19 -5.25 -27.41
CA THR A 42 15.20 -4.19 -27.58
C THR A 42 13.84 -4.67 -27.09
N MET A 43 13.33 -4.03 -26.04
CA MET A 43 12.01 -4.34 -25.48
C MET A 43 11.39 -3.12 -24.80
N ALA A 44 10.07 -3.19 -24.60
CA ALA A 44 9.35 -2.24 -23.78
C ALA A 44 9.19 -2.79 -22.36
N LEU A 45 9.62 -2.00 -21.37
CA LEU A 45 9.31 -2.25 -19.95
C LEU A 45 8.15 -1.35 -19.53
N ASN A 46 7.08 -1.96 -19.02
CA ASN A 46 5.93 -1.24 -18.48
C ASN A 46 6.03 -1.20 -16.96
N LEU A 47 6.30 -0.02 -16.41
CA LEU A 47 6.44 0.21 -14.99
C LEU A 47 5.12 0.72 -14.44
N ARG A 48 4.53 -0.01 -13.49
CA ARG A 48 3.27 0.41 -12.86
C ARG A 48 3.50 1.74 -12.15
N VAL A 49 2.66 2.73 -12.45
CA VAL A 49 2.52 3.95 -11.64
C VAL A 49 1.28 3.78 -10.76
N PRO A 50 1.44 3.56 -9.44
CA PRO A 50 0.30 3.41 -8.56
C PRO A 50 -0.59 4.66 -8.53
N ALA A 51 -1.89 4.46 -8.27
CA ALA A 51 -2.87 5.55 -8.25
C ALA A 51 -2.68 6.53 -7.08
N TRP A 52 -2.01 6.10 -6.01
CA TRP A 52 -1.75 6.94 -4.83
C TRP A 52 -0.61 7.93 -5.01
N ILE A 53 0.13 7.84 -6.12
CA ILE A 53 1.34 8.63 -6.34
C ILE A 53 1.00 10.12 -6.50
N GLY A 54 1.74 10.96 -5.75
CA GLY A 54 1.71 12.42 -5.86
C GLY A 54 2.84 13.00 -6.73
N PRO A 55 2.97 14.35 -6.74
CA PRO A 55 3.94 15.08 -7.56
C PRO A 55 5.41 14.72 -7.34
N ASP A 56 5.76 14.24 -6.15
CA ASP A 56 7.15 13.94 -5.75
C ASP A 56 7.66 12.58 -6.25
N ALA A 57 6.85 11.84 -7.00
CA ALA A 57 7.31 10.60 -7.62
C ALA A 57 8.25 10.83 -8.80
N GLY A 58 9.09 9.84 -9.05
CA GLY A 58 10.11 9.96 -10.07
C GLY A 58 10.63 8.63 -10.56
N VAL A 59 11.34 8.68 -11.66
CA VAL A 59 12.05 7.54 -12.24
C VAL A 59 13.46 7.96 -12.64
N ARG A 60 14.44 7.13 -12.29
CA ARG A 60 15.81 7.25 -12.78
C ARG A 60 16.20 6.02 -13.57
N LEU A 61 16.94 6.24 -14.65
CA LEU A 61 17.52 5.20 -15.49
C LEU A 61 19.03 5.41 -15.51
N ASN A 62 19.78 4.42 -14.99
CA ASN A 62 21.23 4.49 -14.84
C ASN A 62 21.68 5.79 -14.14
N GLY A 63 20.98 6.16 -13.05
CA GLY A 63 21.24 7.37 -12.26
C GLY A 63 20.71 8.68 -12.85
N LYS A 64 20.24 8.69 -14.11
CA LYS A 64 19.68 9.89 -14.75
C LYS A 64 18.17 9.97 -14.55
N ALA A 65 17.70 11.08 -13.98
CA ALA A 65 16.27 11.36 -13.86
C ALA A 65 15.61 11.48 -15.25
N LEU A 66 14.46 10.84 -15.42
CA LEU A 66 13.64 11.01 -16.61
C LEU A 66 12.65 12.15 -16.39
N ALA A 67 12.53 13.05 -17.36
CA ALA A 67 11.67 14.23 -17.28
C ALA A 67 10.16 13.90 -17.37
N VAL A 68 9.82 12.69 -17.81
CA VAL A 68 8.44 12.26 -17.98
C VAL A 68 8.10 11.24 -16.91
N PHE A 69 7.07 11.53 -16.13
CA PHE A 69 6.39 10.57 -15.30
C PHE A 69 4.98 10.32 -15.86
N ALA A 70 4.51 9.08 -15.81
CA ALA A 70 3.18 8.75 -16.28
C ALA A 70 2.12 9.13 -15.23
N SER A 71 0.86 9.27 -15.65
CA SER A 71 -0.23 9.64 -14.75
C SER A 71 -0.42 8.63 -13.60
N PRO A 72 -0.88 9.06 -12.41
CA PRO A 72 -1.28 8.14 -11.35
C PRO A 72 -2.28 7.10 -11.85
N GLY A 73 -2.04 5.83 -11.51
CA GLY A 73 -2.93 4.73 -11.90
C GLY A 73 -2.70 4.21 -13.32
N SER A 74 -1.64 4.63 -14.02
CA SER A 74 -1.28 4.14 -15.36
C SER A 74 0.01 3.30 -15.36
N TYR A 75 0.67 3.22 -16.52
CA TYR A 75 2.02 2.66 -16.69
C TYR A 75 2.94 3.69 -17.35
N LEU A 76 4.21 3.69 -16.94
CA LEU A 76 5.31 4.33 -17.66
C LEU A 76 5.97 3.29 -18.55
N THR A 77 5.92 3.49 -19.86
CA THR A 77 6.54 2.59 -20.84
C THR A 77 7.91 3.10 -21.25
N LEU A 78 8.95 2.32 -20.95
CA LEU A 78 10.33 2.57 -21.38
C LEU A 78 10.67 1.60 -22.51
N ARG A 79 10.68 2.09 -23.76
CA ARG A 79 11.04 1.31 -24.94
C ARG A 79 12.44 1.70 -25.42
N ARG A 80 13.38 0.77 -25.31
CA ARG A 80 14.77 0.96 -25.75
C ARG A 80 15.48 -0.38 -25.94
N GLU A 81 16.71 -0.31 -26.41
CA GLU A 81 17.67 -1.38 -26.22
C GLU A 81 18.22 -1.35 -24.80
N TRP A 82 18.14 -2.50 -24.14
CA TRP A 82 18.58 -2.73 -22.77
C TRP A 82 19.87 -3.55 -22.77
N HIS A 83 20.77 -3.20 -21.87
CA HIS A 83 22.05 -3.87 -21.65
C HIS A 83 22.07 -4.53 -20.29
N ASP A 84 22.91 -5.55 -20.13
CA ASP A 84 23.13 -6.19 -18.84
C ASP A 84 23.57 -5.15 -17.80
N GLY A 85 22.98 -5.19 -16.62
CA GLY A 85 23.26 -4.26 -15.55
C GLY A 85 22.56 -2.90 -15.66
N ASP A 86 21.74 -2.64 -16.68
CA ASP A 86 20.88 -1.44 -16.71
C ASP A 86 20.00 -1.40 -15.44
N ARG A 87 19.97 -0.24 -14.79
CA ARG A 87 19.30 -0.01 -13.49
C ARG A 87 18.15 0.97 -13.65
N ILE A 88 17.02 0.61 -13.07
CA ILE A 88 15.85 1.47 -12.95
C ILE A 88 15.55 1.70 -11.47
N GLU A 89 15.32 2.95 -11.13
CA GLU A 89 14.91 3.39 -9.80
C GLU A 89 13.55 4.08 -9.92
N LEU A 90 12.61 3.70 -9.07
CA LEU A 90 11.29 4.31 -8.96
C LEU A 90 11.15 4.90 -7.56
N GLU A 91 11.00 6.22 -7.50
CA GLU A 91 10.62 6.93 -6.28
C GLU A 91 9.10 6.94 -6.19
N LEU A 92 8.57 6.24 -5.20
CA LEU A 92 7.15 6.03 -4.99
C LEU A 92 6.81 6.51 -3.55
N PRO A 93 6.60 7.82 -3.33
CA PRO A 93 6.42 8.38 -1.98
C PRO A 93 5.10 7.96 -1.33
N MET A 94 5.19 7.25 -0.22
CA MET A 94 4.03 6.76 0.51
C MET A 94 3.31 7.92 1.24
N THR A 95 2.01 8.08 0.99
CA THR A 95 1.20 9.18 1.54
C THR A 95 -0.05 8.66 2.25
N LEU A 96 -0.54 9.42 3.24
CA LEU A 96 -1.83 9.15 3.86
C LEU A 96 -2.97 9.62 2.95
N ILE A 97 -3.99 8.79 2.80
CA ILE A 97 -5.16 9.05 1.94
C ILE A 97 -6.41 8.69 2.74
N SER A 98 -7.40 9.60 2.75
CA SER A 98 -8.72 9.42 3.33
C SER A 98 -9.71 9.08 2.23
N GLU A 99 -10.59 8.11 2.46
CA GLU A 99 -11.67 7.73 1.55
C GLU A 99 -12.98 7.59 2.33
N THR A 100 -14.09 8.07 1.78
CA THR A 100 -15.43 7.81 2.34
C THR A 100 -15.87 6.39 2.07
N LEU A 101 -16.70 5.84 2.95
CA LEU A 101 -17.45 4.64 2.61
C LEU A 101 -18.48 5.00 1.52
N PRO A 102 -18.56 4.26 0.40
CA PRO A 102 -19.57 4.52 -0.61
C PRO A 102 -20.99 4.46 -0.02
N GLY A 103 -21.70 5.58 -0.08
CA GLY A 103 -23.05 5.72 0.47
C GLY A 103 -23.12 6.16 1.94
N ASP A 104 -21.98 6.38 2.61
CA ASP A 104 -21.93 6.89 3.98
C ASP A 104 -20.70 7.79 4.21
N ASP A 105 -20.90 9.10 4.07
CA ASP A 105 -19.84 10.11 4.24
C ASP A 105 -19.42 10.31 5.70
N SER A 106 -20.16 9.73 6.66
CA SER A 106 -19.84 9.75 8.08
C SER A 106 -18.77 8.72 8.45
N LEU A 107 -18.45 7.80 7.53
CA LEU A 107 -17.41 6.79 7.72
C LEU A 107 -16.22 7.07 6.81
N ARG A 108 -15.02 6.96 7.39
CA ARG A 108 -13.76 7.16 6.68
C ARG A 108 -12.88 5.93 6.80
N ALA A 109 -12.28 5.51 5.70
CA ALA A 109 -11.13 4.62 5.69
C ALA A 109 -9.86 5.44 5.46
N VAL A 110 -8.75 4.99 6.03
CA VAL A 110 -7.44 5.63 5.80
C VAL A 110 -6.47 4.61 5.24
N ARG A 111 -5.70 5.02 4.23
CA ARG A 111 -4.63 4.24 3.63
C ARG A 111 -3.29 4.96 3.72
N TYR A 112 -2.20 4.21 3.75
CA TYR A 112 -0.84 4.71 3.53
C TYR A 112 -0.28 4.05 2.27
N GLY A 113 -0.23 4.80 1.16
CA GLY A 113 -0.02 4.24 -0.17
C GLY A 113 -1.04 3.12 -0.46
N PRO A 114 -0.62 1.88 -0.77
CA PRO A 114 -1.53 0.76 -0.99
C PRO A 114 -2.03 0.07 0.29
N LEU A 115 -1.52 0.46 1.47
CA LEU A 115 -1.85 -0.22 2.72
C LEU A 115 -3.11 0.36 3.36
N VAL A 116 -4.12 -0.48 3.58
CA VAL A 116 -5.25 -0.11 4.46
C VAL A 116 -4.75 -0.07 5.90
N LEU A 117 -4.97 1.06 6.56
CA LEU A 117 -4.66 1.24 7.97
C LEU A 117 -5.89 0.88 8.82
N ALA A 118 -5.63 0.34 10.01
CA ALA A 118 -6.65 -0.01 10.98
C ALA A 118 -6.24 0.40 12.39
N ALA A 119 -7.22 0.81 13.19
CA ALA A 119 -7.08 0.91 14.63
C ALA A 119 -6.75 -0.46 15.20
N ARG A 120 -5.63 -0.61 15.88
CA ARG A 120 -5.28 -1.83 16.62
C ARG A 120 -5.87 -1.74 18.01
N LEU A 121 -6.88 -2.55 18.28
CA LEU A 121 -7.60 -2.58 19.56
C LEU A 121 -7.16 -3.79 20.40
N SER A 122 -7.77 -3.97 21.56
CA SER A 122 -7.41 -5.03 22.50
C SER A 122 -7.82 -6.42 21.98
N SER A 123 -7.02 -7.43 22.33
CA SER A 123 -7.40 -8.85 22.23
C SER A 123 -8.15 -9.36 23.47
N LYS A 124 -8.36 -8.51 24.48
CA LYS A 124 -9.03 -8.91 25.73
C LYS A 124 -10.41 -9.48 25.46
N GLY A 125 -10.66 -10.69 25.95
CA GLY A 125 -11.93 -11.38 25.80
C GLY A 125 -12.13 -12.05 24.42
N ILE A 126 -11.12 -12.05 23.55
CA ILE A 126 -11.14 -12.83 22.30
C ILE A 126 -10.51 -14.21 22.56
N THR A 127 -11.27 -15.28 22.33
CA THR A 127 -10.80 -16.66 22.41
C THR A 127 -10.39 -17.19 21.02
N HIS A 128 -9.80 -18.39 20.97
CA HIS A 128 -9.50 -19.07 19.71
C HIS A 128 -10.79 -19.40 18.94
N ASP A 129 -11.78 -19.98 19.62
CA ASP A 129 -13.08 -20.36 19.02
C ASP A 129 -13.87 -19.16 18.49
N MET A 130 -13.64 -17.97 19.05
CA MET A 130 -14.17 -16.70 18.53
C MET A 130 -13.55 -16.29 17.19
N GLN A 131 -12.30 -16.65 16.94
CA GLN A 131 -11.55 -16.28 15.74
C GLN A 131 -11.68 -17.32 14.62
N TYR A 132 -11.80 -18.59 15.01
CA TYR A 132 -11.78 -19.73 14.11
C TYR A 132 -13.05 -20.56 14.30
N ALA A 133 -14.18 -19.98 13.91
CA ALA A 133 -15.46 -20.69 13.88
C ALA A 133 -15.46 -21.72 12.74
N GLU A 134 -16.32 -22.73 12.87
CA GLU A 134 -16.57 -23.68 11.78
C GLU A 134 -17.06 -22.92 10.53
N MET A 135 -16.67 -23.42 9.36
CA MET A 135 -17.17 -22.93 8.08
C MET A 135 -18.70 -22.91 8.18
N TRP A 136 -19.36 -21.77 7.96
CA TRP A 136 -20.82 -21.58 8.09
C TRP A 136 -21.43 -21.51 9.49
N ALA A 137 -20.64 -21.51 10.57
CA ALA A 137 -21.13 -21.26 11.93
C ALA A 137 -20.72 -19.87 12.42
N ALA A 138 -21.60 -19.22 13.20
CA ALA A 138 -21.21 -18.07 14.00
C ALA A 138 -20.22 -18.52 15.10
N PRO A 139 -19.26 -17.67 15.50
CA PRO A 139 -18.38 -18.00 16.62
C PRO A 139 -19.20 -18.20 17.90
N LYS A 140 -18.85 -19.22 18.68
CA LYS A 140 -19.50 -19.52 19.97
C LYS A 140 -18.44 -19.53 21.08
N PRO A 141 -18.52 -18.64 22.08
CA PRO A 141 -19.49 -17.55 22.20
C PRO A 141 -19.26 -16.44 21.16
N GLU A 142 -20.29 -15.66 20.86
CA GLU A 142 -20.12 -14.50 20.00
C GLU A 142 -19.27 -13.42 20.72
N PRO A 143 -18.33 -12.76 20.01
CA PRO A 143 -17.59 -11.66 20.59
C PRO A 143 -18.51 -10.50 20.94
N THR A 144 -18.40 -9.96 22.15
CA THR A 144 -19.15 -8.74 22.54
C THR A 144 -18.83 -7.59 21.58
N PRO A 145 -19.83 -6.86 21.05
CA PRO A 145 -19.57 -5.68 20.22
C PRO A 145 -18.76 -4.62 20.98
N GLN A 146 -17.89 -3.92 20.27
CA GLN A 146 -17.13 -2.78 20.79
C GLN A 146 -17.28 -1.61 19.81
N ALA A 147 -17.56 -0.42 20.33
CA ALA A 147 -17.68 0.78 19.51
C ALA A 147 -16.35 1.09 18.80
N ALA A 148 -16.44 1.44 17.52
CA ALA A 148 -15.28 1.90 16.76
C ALA A 148 -14.81 3.27 17.28
N PRO A 149 -13.50 3.57 17.21
CA PRO A 149 -13.00 4.89 17.58
C PRO A 149 -13.57 5.99 16.67
N GLN A 150 -13.85 7.15 17.27
CA GLN A 150 -14.34 8.33 16.55
C GLN A 150 -13.22 9.34 16.35
N ILE A 151 -13.12 9.92 15.16
CA ILE A 151 -12.10 10.91 14.81
C ILE A 151 -12.20 12.12 15.74
N ALA A 152 -11.06 12.61 16.23
CA ALA A 152 -11.00 13.87 16.96
C ALA A 152 -11.11 15.05 15.97
N GLY A 153 -12.23 15.78 16.02
CA GLY A 153 -12.46 17.00 15.23
C GLY A 153 -13.41 16.83 14.05
N ASN A 154 -13.58 17.92 13.29
CA ASN A 154 -14.64 18.06 12.29
C ASN A 154 -14.11 18.06 10.84
N ALA A 155 -12.81 17.83 10.64
CA ALA A 155 -12.15 17.85 9.34
C ALA A 155 -11.38 16.54 9.08
N PRO A 156 -12.09 15.41 8.95
CA PRO A 156 -11.47 14.08 8.89
C PRO A 156 -10.47 13.92 7.72
N ASP A 157 -10.68 14.65 6.63
CA ASP A 157 -9.84 14.58 5.42
C ASP A 157 -8.48 15.28 5.55
N LYS A 158 -8.28 16.09 6.60
CA LYS A 158 -6.96 16.70 6.86
C LYS A 158 -5.93 15.72 7.40
N LEU A 159 -6.38 14.58 7.95
CA LEU A 159 -5.54 13.49 8.45
C LEU A 159 -4.48 13.89 9.50
N ASP A 160 -4.54 15.11 10.05
CA ASP A 160 -3.69 15.60 11.15
C ASP A 160 -3.93 14.85 12.48
N TRP A 161 -5.06 14.14 12.55
CA TRP A 161 -5.41 13.22 13.62
C TRP A 161 -4.70 11.86 13.53
N ILE A 162 -4.03 11.51 12.42
CA ILE A 162 -3.16 10.33 12.31
C ILE A 162 -1.71 10.81 12.13
N VAL A 163 -0.88 10.53 13.12
CA VAL A 163 0.53 10.93 13.11
C VAL A 163 1.46 9.72 13.04
N PRO A 164 2.59 9.79 12.33
CA PRO A 164 3.59 8.72 12.35
C PRO A 164 4.09 8.45 13.77
N ALA A 165 4.24 7.17 14.11
CA ALA A 165 4.89 6.74 15.33
C ALA A 165 6.39 6.48 15.09
N LYS A 166 7.13 6.12 16.14
CA LYS A 166 8.58 5.84 16.04
C LYS A 166 8.91 4.62 15.18
N MET A 167 8.00 3.66 15.08
CA MET A 167 8.22 2.43 14.33
C MET A 167 7.81 2.58 12.85
N PRO A 168 8.53 1.94 11.91
CA PRO A 168 8.12 1.93 10.50
C PRO A 168 6.72 1.36 10.34
N LEU A 169 5.91 2.02 9.51
CA LEU A 169 4.51 1.65 9.25
C LEU A 169 3.66 1.56 10.52
N ALA A 170 3.97 2.35 11.54
CA ALA A 170 3.14 2.53 12.70
C ALA A 170 2.74 4.00 12.83
N PHE A 171 1.51 4.21 13.27
CA PHE A 171 0.89 5.52 13.43
C PHE A 171 0.13 5.56 14.75
N THR A 172 -0.23 6.76 15.19
CA THR A 172 -1.12 6.99 16.32
C THR A 172 -2.28 7.85 15.83
N ALA A 173 -3.51 7.39 16.07
CA ALA A 173 -4.71 8.17 15.86
C ALA A 173 -5.11 8.90 17.14
N ARG A 174 -5.36 10.20 17.05
CA ARG A 174 -6.04 11.00 18.08
C ARG A 174 -7.55 10.86 17.88
N THR A 175 -8.22 10.27 18.86
CA THR A 175 -9.66 10.00 18.83
C THR A 175 -10.35 10.74 19.96
N ARG A 176 -11.69 10.81 19.92
CA ARG A 176 -12.47 11.37 21.05
C ARG A 176 -12.29 10.60 22.36
N HIS A 177 -11.85 9.35 22.28
CA HIS A 177 -11.68 8.46 23.43
C HIS A 177 -10.21 8.29 23.83
N GLY A 178 -9.32 9.16 23.34
CA GLY A 178 -7.89 9.11 23.57
C GLY A 178 -7.09 8.67 22.34
N GLU A 179 -5.83 8.33 22.55
CA GLU A 179 -4.95 7.88 21.46
C GLU A 179 -5.07 6.38 21.22
N VAL A 180 -5.09 5.99 19.95
CA VAL A 180 -5.21 4.59 19.53
C VAL A 180 -4.06 4.24 18.56
N PRO A 181 -3.36 3.11 18.75
CA PRO A 181 -2.36 2.67 17.79
C PRO A 181 -3.00 2.33 16.44
N VAL A 182 -2.34 2.73 15.35
CA VAL A 182 -2.78 2.48 13.99
C VAL A 182 -1.67 1.79 13.21
N VAL A 183 -2.01 0.69 12.55
CA VAL A 183 -1.06 -0.14 11.77
C VAL A 183 -1.72 -0.62 10.48
N PRO A 184 -0.93 -1.04 9.47
CA PRO A 184 -1.45 -1.76 8.33
C PRO A 184 -2.26 -2.98 8.77
N LEU A 185 -3.45 -3.15 8.19
CA LEU A 185 -4.39 -4.21 8.56
C LEU A 185 -3.75 -5.61 8.55
N ASN A 186 -2.84 -5.87 7.60
CA ASN A 186 -2.13 -7.15 7.47
C ASN A 186 -1.14 -7.45 8.62
N GLN A 187 -0.92 -6.51 9.54
CA GLN A 187 -0.09 -6.70 10.73
C GLN A 187 -0.91 -7.07 11.98
N ILE A 188 -2.24 -6.96 11.94
CA ILE A 188 -3.11 -7.27 13.08
C ILE A 188 -3.41 -8.78 13.09
N ARG A 189 -3.23 -9.44 14.24
CA ARG A 189 -3.47 -10.89 14.38
C ARG A 189 -4.09 -11.20 15.75
N GLY A 190 -5.29 -11.79 15.74
CA GLY A 190 -5.98 -12.20 16.96
C GLY A 190 -6.38 -11.06 17.90
N GLU A 191 -6.50 -9.86 17.34
CA GLU A 191 -6.86 -8.64 18.05
C GLU A 191 -8.08 -8.02 17.38
N ARG A 192 -8.89 -7.29 18.16
CA ARG A 192 -9.95 -6.46 17.58
C ARG A 192 -9.33 -5.33 16.77
N TYR A 193 -10.03 -4.88 15.75
CA TYR A 193 -9.62 -3.74 14.94
C TYR A 193 -10.81 -2.98 14.37
N ALA A 194 -10.57 -1.75 13.95
CA ALA A 194 -11.51 -0.95 13.17
C ALA A 194 -10.81 -0.38 11.94
N VAL A 195 -11.35 -0.65 10.75
CA VAL A 195 -10.88 -0.07 9.47
C VAL A 195 -11.56 1.26 9.21
N TYR A 196 -12.86 1.32 9.49
CA TYR A 196 -13.65 2.52 9.34
C TYR A 196 -13.68 3.31 10.64
N TRP A 197 -13.56 4.62 10.49
CA TRP A 197 -13.54 5.60 11.56
C TRP A 197 -14.78 6.47 11.43
N GLN A 198 -15.48 6.68 12.53
CA GLN A 198 -16.63 7.57 12.55
C GLN A 198 -16.14 9.02 12.53
N ALA A 199 -16.51 9.75 11.49
CA ALA A 199 -16.45 11.20 11.40
C ALA A 199 -17.79 11.79 11.86
N GLU A 200 -17.79 13.03 12.36
CA GLU A 200 -19.05 13.77 12.45
C GLU A 200 -19.56 14.10 11.05
N PRO A 201 -20.89 14.06 10.83
CA PRO A 201 -21.48 14.72 9.67
C PRO A 201 -21.01 16.18 9.67
N ALA A 202 -20.59 16.70 8.52
CA ALA A 202 -20.35 18.13 8.40
C ALA A 202 -21.62 18.85 8.89
N ALA A 203 -21.48 19.75 9.88
CA ALA A 203 -22.62 20.53 10.34
C ALA A 203 -23.28 21.14 9.12
N ALA A 204 -24.57 20.84 8.91
CA ALA A 204 -25.31 21.37 7.78
C ALA A 204 -25.11 22.88 7.77
N SER A 205 -24.47 23.40 6.71
CA SER A 205 -24.33 24.82 6.50
C SER A 205 -25.73 25.40 6.50
N GLY A 206 -26.09 26.08 7.59
CA GLY A 206 -27.38 26.73 7.74
C GLY A 206 -27.62 27.64 6.53
N ALA A 207 -28.74 27.39 5.85
CA ALA A 207 -29.28 28.26 4.82
C ALA A 207 -29.82 29.56 5.46
#